data_AF-A0A960MZ89-F1
#
_entry.id   AF-A0A960MZ89-F1
#
_cell.length_a   1.000
_cell.length_b   1.000
_cell.length_c   1.000
_cell.angle_alpha   90.00
_cell.angle_beta   90.00
_cell.angle_gamma   90.00
#
_symmetry.space_group_name_H-M   'P 1'
#
loop_
_entity.id
_entity.type
_entity.pdbx_description
1 polymer ?
#
loop_
_entity_poly.entity_id
_entity_poly.type
_entity_poly.pdbx_seq_one_letter_code
_entity_poly.pdbx_strand_id
1 'polypeptide(L)'
;VHLNPARFALGTEDLRGLRGATATLRVTSNRPLAGGVMEGRAPQGRAVLRRVEARTIQRGDLSDPTLLDRPEETTGGRVEFEWQIDADLVWTLDLVDIRGGRMEEPVVIAQRLIPDEKPKVDLVEPGPFALATPKSQVDFAWEVEDDFGLERLELLRSAEQYRDRAQSIDEGPGEKRVHLRRSVLLSNLGVRPGQTLEFLVEARDGNPNLLGVGGSPAATVQVISEEDYASRIRLRTTLEEFSARYRILREQLEAAQRALTDLAEAAKTGDAAKIDAARTEAIRQQRDAAAWFGAFAKDFPAFVTDRQLNDLSGELLSELEKNLAELEDANLDWSDPSKAAAMADAMRRRLDPGAGRLATQEQRAGELSSIAAVLEMAAELEAIHREQRDISD
;
A
#
# COMPACT_ATOMS: atom_id res chain seq x y z
N VAL A 1 28.24 -10.96 -8.89
CA VAL A 1 28.67 -9.56 -8.66
C VAL A 1 30.07 -9.54 -8.03
N HIS A 2 31.04 -8.84 -8.64
CA HIS A 2 32.36 -8.64 -8.02
C HIS A 2 32.29 -7.38 -7.16
N LEU A 3 32.34 -7.51 -5.82
CA LEU A 3 32.77 -6.37 -5.00
C LEU A 3 34.14 -5.94 -5.53
N ASN A 4 34.31 -4.65 -5.82
CA ASN A 4 35.61 -4.14 -6.23
C ASN A 4 36.63 -4.48 -5.13
N PRO A 5 37.80 -5.03 -5.48
CA PRO A 5 38.80 -5.43 -4.50
C PRO A 5 39.23 -4.20 -3.69
N ALA A 6 38.85 -4.17 -2.41
CA ALA A 6 39.28 -3.14 -1.48
C ALA A 6 40.70 -3.43 -1.00
N ARG A 7 41.54 -2.39 -0.96
CA ARG A 7 42.90 -2.45 -0.41
C ARG A 7 43.08 -1.32 0.58
N PHE A 8 43.45 -1.65 1.81
CA PHE A 8 43.68 -0.69 2.87
C PHE A 8 44.81 -1.17 3.78
N ALA A 9 45.40 -0.25 4.54
CA ALA A 9 46.41 -0.58 5.52
C ALA A 9 45.74 -1.11 6.79
N LEU A 10 46.35 -2.12 7.41
CA LEU A 10 45.79 -2.70 8.61
C LEU A 10 45.72 -1.66 9.75
N GLY A 11 44.58 -1.59 10.43
CA GLY A 11 44.32 -0.62 11.50
C GLY A 11 43.69 0.70 11.04
N THR A 12 43.54 0.93 9.73
CA THR A 12 42.77 2.10 9.23
C THR A 12 41.28 1.81 9.10
N GLU A 13 40.92 0.56 8.78
CA GLU A 13 39.53 0.11 8.60
C GLU A 13 39.35 -1.34 9.10
N ASP A 14 38.11 -1.71 9.42
CA ASP A 14 37.74 -3.10 9.72
C ASP A 14 37.75 -3.94 8.43
N LEU A 15 38.17 -5.21 8.51
CA LEU A 15 37.99 -6.13 7.39
C LEU A 15 36.51 -6.50 7.26
N ARG A 16 35.90 -6.18 6.12
CA ARG A 16 34.51 -6.53 5.82
C ARG A 16 34.42 -7.24 4.48
N GLY A 17 33.61 -8.29 4.40
CA GLY A 17 33.40 -9.00 3.16
C GLY A 17 32.20 -9.93 3.18
N LEU A 18 31.79 -10.36 1.99
CA LEU A 18 30.72 -11.33 1.80
C LEU A 18 31.16 -12.74 2.16
N ARG A 19 30.18 -13.61 2.38
CA ARG A 19 30.42 -15.03 2.58
C ARG A 19 31.13 -15.65 1.37
N GLY A 20 32.26 -16.29 1.61
CA GLY A 20 33.09 -16.91 0.59
C GLY A 20 34.08 -15.96 -0.09
N ALA A 21 34.08 -14.67 0.26
CA ALA A 21 35.07 -13.73 -0.27
C ALA A 21 36.49 -14.11 0.21
N THR A 22 37.46 -14.07 -0.70
CA THR A 22 38.87 -14.30 -0.37
C THR A 22 39.48 -13.01 0.19
N ALA A 23 40.03 -13.08 1.40
CA ALA A 23 40.84 -12.05 2.00
C ALA A 23 42.32 -12.43 1.91
N THR A 24 43.15 -11.43 1.60
CA THR A 24 44.60 -11.58 1.52
C THR A 24 45.27 -10.53 2.40
N LEU A 25 46.10 -10.97 3.36
CA LEU A 25 46.91 -10.09 4.19
C LEU A 25 48.38 -10.24 3.84
N ARG A 26 49.02 -9.15 3.42
CA ARG A 26 50.45 -9.08 3.18
C ARG A 26 51.13 -8.33 4.30
N VAL A 27 52.13 -8.97 4.92
CA VAL A 27 52.87 -8.39 6.04
C VAL A 27 54.34 -8.26 5.67
N THR A 28 54.91 -7.08 5.97
CA THR A 28 56.32 -6.77 5.77
C THR A 28 57.00 -6.48 7.10
N SER A 29 58.19 -7.02 7.30
CA SER A 29 59.02 -6.82 8.50
C SER A 29 60.43 -6.35 8.11
N ASN A 30 61.04 -5.58 9.01
CA ASN A 30 62.46 -5.20 8.92
C ASN A 30 63.41 -6.34 9.34
N ARG A 31 62.86 -7.47 9.80
CA ARG A 31 63.58 -8.72 10.06
C ARG A 31 63.11 -9.81 9.08
N PRO A 32 63.99 -10.71 8.64
CA PRO A 32 63.55 -11.87 7.86
C PRO A 32 62.60 -12.75 8.66
N LEU A 33 61.41 -12.98 8.13
CA LEU A 33 60.33 -13.82 8.66
C LEU A 33 60.54 -15.28 8.23
N ALA A 34 60.44 -16.20 9.18
CA ALA A 34 60.34 -17.63 8.92
C ALA A 34 58.91 -18.03 8.53
N GLY A 35 57.92 -17.29 9.06
CA GLY A 35 56.50 -17.55 8.85
C GLY A 35 55.66 -16.81 9.88
N GLY A 36 54.44 -17.29 10.07
CA GLY A 36 53.48 -16.71 10.99
C GLY A 36 52.18 -17.48 10.99
N VAL A 37 51.36 -17.22 11.99
CA VAL A 37 50.07 -17.86 12.18
C VAL A 37 49.03 -16.80 12.50
N MET A 38 47.89 -16.90 11.85
CA MET A 38 46.68 -16.18 12.21
C MET A 38 45.69 -17.14 12.86
N GLU A 39 45.21 -16.80 14.06
CA GLU A 39 44.16 -17.54 14.75
C GLU A 39 42.88 -16.71 14.83
N GLY A 40 41.81 -17.23 14.26
CA GLY A 40 40.49 -16.60 14.22
C GLY A 40 39.62 -17.12 15.35
N ARG A 41 39.09 -16.21 16.17
CA ARG A 41 38.16 -16.51 17.27
C ARG A 41 36.84 -15.79 17.06
N ALA A 42 35.73 -16.34 17.57
CA ALA A 42 34.48 -15.57 17.62
C ALA A 42 34.65 -14.33 18.51
N PRO A 43 33.95 -13.21 18.25
CA PRO A 43 34.11 -11.95 19.00
C PRO A 43 33.95 -12.07 20.52
N GLN A 44 33.16 -13.05 20.99
CA GLN A 44 32.94 -13.33 22.42
C GLN A 44 33.47 -14.71 22.86
N GLY A 45 34.10 -15.44 21.95
CA GLY A 45 34.56 -16.82 22.17
C GLY A 45 36.05 -16.89 22.50
N ARG A 46 36.43 -17.82 23.38
CA ARG A 46 37.84 -18.11 23.66
C ARG A 46 38.45 -19.19 22.75
N ALA A 47 37.59 -19.99 22.13
CA ALA A 47 38.02 -21.08 21.24
C ALA A 47 38.52 -20.54 19.89
N VAL A 48 39.63 -21.11 19.42
CA VAL A 48 40.13 -20.88 18.05
C VAL A 48 39.24 -21.66 17.09
N LEU A 49 38.58 -20.94 16.19
CA LEU A 49 37.66 -21.50 15.18
C LEU A 49 38.37 -21.74 13.83
N ARG A 50 39.39 -20.95 13.55
CA ARG A 50 40.18 -21.00 12.33
C ARG A 50 41.64 -20.73 12.63
N ARG A 51 42.51 -21.39 11.88
CA ARG A 51 43.96 -21.18 11.93
C ARG A 51 44.48 -21.16 10.50
N VAL A 52 45.22 -20.11 10.17
CA VAL A 52 45.79 -19.89 8.83
C VAL A 52 47.28 -19.69 9.00
N GLU A 53 48.08 -20.44 8.23
CA GLU A 53 49.53 -20.32 8.25
C GLU A 53 50.01 -19.42 7.12
N ALA A 54 51.03 -18.64 7.41
CA ALA A 54 51.67 -17.77 6.45
C ALA A 54 52.35 -18.57 5.32
N ARG A 55 52.21 -18.08 4.09
CA ARG A 55 53.12 -18.43 3.00
C ARG A 55 54.23 -17.38 2.91
N THR A 56 55.48 -17.82 2.98
CA THR A 56 56.64 -16.94 2.77
C THR A 56 56.78 -16.64 1.28
N ILE A 57 56.83 -15.35 0.93
CA ILE A 57 56.96 -14.93 -0.48
C ILE A 57 58.45 -14.83 -0.83
N GLN A 58 58.90 -15.63 -1.80
CA GLN A 58 60.23 -15.50 -2.39
C GLN A 58 60.19 -14.60 -3.64
N ARG A 59 61.33 -13.98 -3.99
CA ARG A 59 61.48 -12.99 -5.08
C ARG A 59 60.96 -13.47 -6.45
N GLY A 60 60.86 -14.78 -6.68
CA GLY A 60 60.40 -15.38 -7.94
C GLY A 60 58.88 -15.49 -8.12
N ASP A 61 58.09 -15.25 -7.07
CA ASP A 61 56.61 -15.38 -7.08
C ASP A 61 55.89 -14.03 -7.33
N LEU A 62 56.62 -12.97 -7.66
CA LEU A 62 56.10 -11.60 -7.82
C LEU A 62 55.65 -11.33 -9.27
N SER A 63 54.35 -11.44 -9.53
CA SER A 63 53.72 -10.99 -10.78
C SER A 63 53.12 -9.58 -10.69
N ASP A 64 53.43 -8.80 -9.64
CA ASP A 64 52.88 -7.46 -9.40
C ASP A 64 53.85 -6.33 -9.83
N PRO A 65 53.53 -5.55 -10.89
CA PRO A 65 54.42 -4.51 -11.44
C PRO A 65 54.66 -3.31 -10.50
N THR A 66 53.86 -3.16 -9.44
CA THR A 66 53.91 -1.99 -8.54
C THR A 66 55.09 -2.01 -7.56
N LEU A 67 55.93 -3.05 -7.59
CA LEU A 67 56.98 -3.29 -6.59
C LEU A 67 58.42 -3.24 -7.15
N LEU A 68 58.61 -2.77 -8.39
CA LEU A 68 59.92 -2.76 -9.07
C LEU A 68 60.89 -1.63 -8.63
N ASP A 69 60.45 -0.65 -7.83
CA ASP A 69 61.22 0.59 -7.59
C ASP A 69 61.91 0.69 -6.20
N ARG A 70 62.17 -0.41 -5.48
CA ARG A 70 62.97 -0.36 -4.24
C ARG A 70 64.18 -1.30 -4.26
N PRO A 71 65.43 -0.78 -4.15
CA PRO A 71 66.63 -1.58 -4.26
C PRO A 71 66.92 -2.35 -2.96
N GLU A 72 67.30 -3.61 -3.16
CA GLU A 72 68.26 -4.40 -2.39
C GLU A 72 68.32 -4.21 -0.87
N GLU A 73 67.42 -4.87 -0.13
CA GLU A 73 67.72 -5.62 1.09
C GLU A 73 66.42 -6.29 1.59
N THR A 74 66.52 -7.50 2.17
CA THR A 74 65.43 -8.34 2.73
C THR A 74 64.47 -9.05 1.76
N THR A 75 65.00 -10.04 1.03
CA THR A 75 64.25 -11.13 0.37
C THR A 75 63.56 -12.11 1.33
N GLY A 76 63.63 -11.89 2.64
CA GLY A 76 63.02 -12.75 3.66
C GLY A 76 62.00 -12.06 4.55
N GLY A 77 61.71 -10.77 4.37
CA GLY A 77 60.87 -10.00 5.31
C GLY A 77 59.37 -10.03 5.03
N ARG A 78 58.86 -10.91 4.16
CA ARG A 78 57.46 -10.86 3.70
C ARG A 78 56.74 -12.19 3.80
N VAL A 79 55.52 -12.13 4.33
CA VAL A 79 54.59 -13.26 4.41
C VAL A 79 53.21 -12.85 3.93
N GLU A 80 52.47 -13.80 3.40
CA GLU A 80 51.08 -13.63 2.97
C GLU A 80 50.17 -14.66 3.62
N PHE A 81 48.99 -14.21 4.01
CA PHE A 81 47.91 -15.05 4.51
C PHE A 81 46.74 -14.93 3.55
N GLU A 82 46.11 -16.04 3.22
CA GLU A 82 44.92 -16.10 2.38
C GLU A 82 43.86 -16.95 3.09
N TRP A 83 42.64 -16.43 3.19
CA TRP A 83 41.52 -17.15 3.78
C TRP A 83 40.18 -16.69 3.21
N GLN A 84 39.14 -17.48 3.47
CA GLN A 84 37.77 -17.12 3.11
C GLN A 84 37.01 -16.53 4.29
N ILE A 85 36.24 -15.48 4.03
CA ILE A 85 35.34 -14.86 4.99
C ILE A 85 34.06 -15.70 5.05
N ASP A 86 33.83 -16.43 6.13
CA ASP A 86 32.62 -17.27 6.32
C ASP A 86 31.80 -16.87 7.56
N ALA A 87 32.42 -16.17 8.51
CA ALA A 87 31.82 -15.72 9.76
C ALA A 87 32.49 -14.44 10.31
N ASP A 88 31.86 -13.83 11.31
CA ASP A 88 32.48 -12.79 12.14
C ASP A 88 33.62 -13.39 12.96
N LEU A 89 34.82 -12.83 12.82
CA LEU A 89 36.02 -13.32 13.50
C LEU A 89 36.88 -12.17 14.00
N VAL A 90 37.56 -12.41 15.11
CA VAL A 90 38.68 -11.60 15.56
C VAL A 90 39.94 -12.43 15.33
N TRP A 91 40.77 -11.98 14.40
CA TRP A 91 42.04 -12.62 14.09
C TRP A 91 43.15 -12.07 14.97
N THR A 92 43.98 -12.97 15.49
CA THR A 92 45.22 -12.63 16.16
C THR A 92 46.38 -13.14 15.31
N LEU A 93 47.26 -12.22 14.90
CA LEU A 93 48.45 -12.50 14.11
C LEU A 93 49.68 -12.63 15.02
N ASP A 94 50.38 -13.76 14.90
CA ASP A 94 51.69 -14.00 15.51
C ASP A 94 52.70 -14.29 14.39
N LEU A 95 53.84 -13.59 14.41
CA LEU A 95 54.91 -13.74 13.42
C LEU A 95 56.17 -14.28 14.07
N VAL A 96 56.90 -15.09 13.32
CA VAL A 96 58.17 -15.69 13.75
C VAL A 96 59.27 -15.34 12.78
N ASP A 97 60.40 -14.83 13.29
CA ASP A 97 61.59 -14.55 12.49
C ASP A 97 62.44 -15.82 12.24
N ILE A 98 63.41 -15.74 11.33
CA ILE A 98 64.32 -16.86 10.99
C ILE A 98 65.20 -17.33 12.15
N ARG A 99 65.24 -16.58 13.26
CA ARG A 99 65.98 -16.91 14.48
C ARG A 99 65.05 -17.44 15.59
N GLY A 100 63.76 -17.61 15.29
CA GLY A 100 62.75 -18.09 16.24
C GLY A 100 62.20 -16.99 17.18
N GLY A 101 62.59 -15.72 16.97
CA GLY A 101 62.02 -14.59 17.69
C GLY A 101 60.56 -14.37 17.31
N ARG A 102 59.69 -14.21 18.30
CA ARG A 102 58.26 -13.93 18.10
C ARG A 102 57.96 -12.44 18.18
N MET A 103 56.85 -12.05 17.57
CA MET A 103 56.28 -10.72 17.73
C MET A 103 55.96 -10.44 19.21
N GLU A 104 56.32 -9.25 19.69
CA GLU A 104 56.13 -8.87 21.10
C GLU A 104 54.66 -8.56 21.41
N GLU A 105 53.98 -7.86 20.49
CA GLU A 105 52.56 -7.53 20.60
C GLU A 105 51.78 -8.10 19.40
N PRO A 106 50.91 -9.10 19.61
CA PRO A 106 50.11 -9.66 18.53
C PRO A 106 49.18 -8.62 17.91
N VAL A 107 49.10 -8.63 16.59
CA VAL A 107 48.21 -7.73 15.85
C VAL A 107 46.80 -8.31 15.82
N VAL A 108 45.80 -7.51 16.19
CA VAL A 108 44.39 -7.92 16.21
C VAL A 108 43.66 -7.32 15.01
N ILE A 109 42.87 -8.14 14.33
CA ILE A 109 42.11 -7.76 13.13
C ILE A 109 40.65 -8.13 13.35
N ALA A 110 39.76 -7.14 13.34
CA ALA A 110 38.33 -7.39 13.36
C ALA A 110 37.84 -7.67 11.94
N GLN A 111 37.25 -8.85 11.73
CA GLN A 111 36.57 -9.25 10.52
C GLN A 111 35.06 -9.27 10.76
N ARG A 112 34.30 -8.59 9.90
CA ARG A 112 32.84 -8.64 9.88
C ARG A 112 32.32 -9.22 8.58
N LEU A 113 31.38 -10.15 8.68
CA LEU A 113 30.60 -10.65 7.57
C LEU A 113 29.54 -9.60 7.22
N ILE A 114 29.48 -9.22 5.94
CA ILE A 114 28.35 -8.42 5.44
C ILE A 114 27.20 -9.41 5.21
N PRO A 115 26.05 -9.26 5.91
CA PRO A 115 24.87 -10.07 5.64
C PRO A 115 24.35 -9.70 4.25
N ASP A 116 23.97 -10.73 3.51
CA ASP A 116 23.36 -10.64 2.18
C ASP A 116 21.85 -10.76 2.37
N GLU A 117 21.11 -9.75 1.97
CA GLU A 117 19.65 -9.79 2.00
C GLU A 117 19.13 -10.24 0.64
N LYS A 118 18.09 -11.08 0.65
CA LYS A 118 17.42 -11.44 -0.61
C LYS A 118 16.79 -10.19 -1.24
N PRO A 119 16.62 -10.16 -2.57
CA PRO A 119 15.87 -9.09 -3.22
C PRO A 119 14.50 -8.87 -2.56
N LYS A 120 14.12 -7.61 -2.41
CA LYS A 120 12.78 -7.21 -1.99
C LYS A 120 11.95 -6.90 -3.21
N VAL A 121 10.75 -7.50 -3.30
CA VAL A 121 9.83 -7.29 -4.41
C VAL A 121 8.47 -6.92 -3.83
N ASP A 122 8.03 -5.68 -4.07
CA ASP A 122 6.75 -5.17 -3.59
C ASP A 122 5.78 -4.99 -4.77
N LEU A 123 4.57 -5.51 -4.65
CA LEU A 123 3.46 -5.24 -5.57
C LEU A 123 2.83 -3.89 -5.21
N VAL A 124 2.85 -2.94 -6.13
CA VAL A 124 2.27 -1.59 -5.95
C VAL A 124 0.87 -1.50 -6.54
N GLU A 125 0.67 -2.11 -7.70
CA GLU A 125 -0.61 -2.14 -8.41
C GLU A 125 -0.74 -3.46 -9.17
N PRO A 126 -1.94 -4.05 -9.31
CA PRO A 126 -3.13 -3.75 -8.54
C PRO A 126 -2.91 -4.08 -7.06
N GLY A 127 -3.94 -3.91 -6.22
CA GLY A 127 -3.91 -4.53 -4.91
C GLY A 127 -3.73 -6.07 -5.01
N PRO A 128 -3.47 -6.76 -3.90
CA PRO A 128 -3.32 -8.22 -3.86
C PRO A 128 -4.50 -8.98 -4.47
N PHE A 129 -5.69 -8.37 -4.48
CA PHE A 129 -6.87 -8.90 -5.15
C PHE A 129 -7.47 -7.87 -6.10
N ALA A 130 -7.88 -8.31 -7.28
CA ALA A 130 -8.56 -7.49 -8.28
C ALA A 130 -9.68 -8.26 -8.97
N LEU A 131 -10.76 -7.56 -9.29
CA LEU A 131 -11.85 -8.07 -10.12
C LEU A 131 -11.69 -7.57 -11.56
N ALA A 132 -11.80 -8.47 -12.51
CA ALA A 132 -11.68 -8.13 -13.92
C ALA A 132 -12.69 -8.90 -14.78
N THR A 133 -13.02 -8.37 -15.95
CA THR A 133 -13.81 -9.11 -16.95
C THR A 133 -12.87 -9.79 -17.94
N PRO A 134 -13.30 -10.80 -18.72
CA PRO A 134 -12.45 -11.41 -19.75
C PRO A 134 -11.90 -10.43 -20.80
N LYS A 135 -12.50 -9.23 -20.95
CA LYS A 135 -12.05 -8.20 -21.88
C LYS A 135 -11.21 -7.09 -21.21
N SER A 136 -11.06 -7.13 -19.89
CA SER A 136 -10.33 -6.11 -19.14
C SER A 136 -8.84 -6.16 -19.43
N GLN A 137 -8.21 -4.98 -19.36
CA GLN A 137 -6.77 -4.83 -19.22
C GLN A 137 -6.48 -4.60 -17.74
N VAL A 138 -5.54 -5.37 -17.18
CA VAL A 138 -5.07 -5.20 -15.80
C VAL A 138 -3.65 -4.68 -15.86
N ASP A 139 -3.43 -3.54 -15.21
CA ASP A 139 -2.11 -2.92 -15.12
C ASP A 139 -1.46 -3.34 -13.81
N PHE A 140 -0.22 -3.81 -13.91
CA PHE A 140 0.59 -4.25 -12.80
C PHE A 140 1.82 -3.36 -12.65
N ALA A 141 2.18 -3.06 -11.41
CA ALA A 141 3.37 -2.32 -11.04
C ALA A 141 4.07 -3.00 -9.86
N TRP A 142 5.38 -3.21 -9.99
CA TRP A 142 6.23 -3.72 -8.91
C TRP A 142 7.42 -2.81 -8.66
N GLU A 143 7.86 -2.76 -7.41
CA GLU A 143 9.13 -2.18 -7.01
C GLU A 143 10.06 -3.28 -6.55
N VAL A 144 11.25 -3.32 -7.14
CA VAL A 144 12.27 -4.32 -6.84
C VAL A 144 13.51 -3.63 -6.32
N GLU A 145 14.02 -4.07 -5.17
CA GLU A 145 15.21 -3.55 -4.54
C GLU A 145 16.17 -4.66 -4.14
N ASP A 146 17.46 -4.41 -4.31
CA ASP A 146 18.54 -5.31 -3.90
C ASP A 146 19.78 -4.49 -3.50
N ASP A 147 20.51 -4.95 -2.50
CA ASP A 147 21.70 -4.27 -1.99
C ASP A 147 22.96 -4.52 -2.84
N PHE A 148 23.00 -5.60 -3.63
CA PHE A 148 24.11 -5.98 -4.51
C PHE A 148 23.82 -5.81 -6.00
N GLY A 149 22.56 -5.64 -6.36
CA GLY A 149 22.08 -5.52 -7.72
C GLY A 149 21.45 -6.82 -8.22
N LEU A 150 20.41 -6.66 -9.02
CA LEU A 150 19.60 -7.74 -9.56
C LEU A 150 20.34 -8.45 -10.70
N GLU A 151 20.27 -9.78 -10.74
CA GLU A 151 20.77 -10.59 -11.86
C GLU A 151 19.65 -10.84 -12.88
N ARG A 152 18.45 -11.18 -12.41
CA ARG A 152 17.32 -11.58 -13.25
C ARG A 152 15.99 -11.28 -12.58
N LEU A 153 15.02 -10.91 -13.40
CA LEU A 153 13.62 -10.76 -13.00
C LEU A 153 12.75 -11.71 -13.84
N GLU A 154 11.75 -12.32 -13.23
CA GLU A 154 10.81 -13.24 -13.88
C GLU A 154 9.38 -12.93 -13.48
N LEU A 155 8.48 -12.85 -14.46
CA LEU A 155 7.04 -12.84 -14.23
C LEU A 155 6.53 -14.27 -14.24
N LEU A 156 5.93 -14.69 -13.14
CA LEU A 156 5.24 -15.97 -13.02
C LEU A 156 3.74 -15.72 -13.06
N ARG A 157 3.05 -16.58 -13.81
CA ARG A 157 1.58 -16.57 -13.91
C ARG A 157 1.03 -17.95 -13.64
N SER A 158 0.06 -18.04 -12.73
CA SER A 158 -0.78 -19.24 -12.55
C SER A 158 -2.21 -18.94 -12.96
N ALA A 159 -2.87 -19.96 -13.50
CA ALA A 159 -4.33 -20.12 -13.42
C ALA A 159 -4.59 -21.37 -12.57
N GLU A 160 -5.72 -21.46 -11.87
CA GLU A 160 -6.10 -22.51 -10.86
C GLU A 160 -5.55 -23.94 -11.04
N GLN A 161 -5.25 -24.40 -12.25
CA GLN A 161 -4.69 -25.74 -12.53
C GLN A 161 -3.51 -25.76 -13.52
N TYR A 162 -2.99 -24.61 -13.91
CA TYR A 162 -1.92 -24.47 -14.87
C TYR A 162 -0.93 -23.39 -14.43
N ARG A 163 0.30 -23.80 -14.14
CA ARG A 163 1.42 -22.87 -14.01
C ARG A 163 1.97 -22.58 -15.40
N ASP A 164 1.93 -21.32 -15.79
CA ASP A 164 2.60 -20.90 -17.01
C ASP A 164 4.13 -20.92 -16.83
N ARG A 165 4.86 -20.91 -17.94
CA ARG A 165 6.31 -20.77 -17.90
C ARG A 165 6.67 -19.37 -17.40
N ALA A 166 7.68 -19.31 -16.53
CA ALA A 166 8.28 -18.04 -16.11
C ALA A 166 8.71 -17.25 -17.35
N GLN A 167 8.27 -15.99 -17.41
CA GLN A 167 8.64 -15.07 -18.47
C GLN A 167 9.77 -14.16 -17.96
N SER A 168 10.94 -14.25 -18.59
CA SER A 168 12.05 -13.34 -18.28
C SER A 168 11.66 -11.89 -18.56
N ILE A 169 12.07 -11.01 -17.65
CA ILE A 169 11.97 -9.56 -17.76
C ILE A 169 13.39 -9.04 -18.03
N ASP A 170 13.54 -8.24 -19.09
CA ASP A 170 14.85 -7.76 -19.55
C ASP A 170 15.33 -6.53 -18.75
N GLU A 171 14.42 -5.81 -18.09
CA GLU A 171 14.74 -4.70 -17.22
C GLU A 171 15.37 -5.16 -15.91
N GLY A 172 16.39 -4.45 -15.43
CA GLY A 172 16.93 -4.62 -14.09
C GLY A 172 18.28 -5.32 -13.89
N PRO A 173 18.86 -6.10 -14.82
CA PRO A 173 20.18 -6.68 -14.59
C PRO A 173 21.24 -5.62 -14.26
N GLY A 174 21.92 -5.78 -13.13
CA GLY A 174 22.93 -4.87 -12.58
C GLY A 174 22.39 -3.69 -11.78
N GLU A 175 21.09 -3.41 -11.84
CA GLU A 175 20.45 -2.33 -11.10
C GLU A 175 20.11 -2.74 -9.68
N LYS A 176 20.23 -1.80 -8.74
CA LYS A 176 19.82 -2.01 -7.33
C LYS A 176 18.35 -1.72 -7.07
N ARG A 177 17.71 -0.96 -7.95
CA ARG A 177 16.29 -0.62 -7.86
C ARG A 177 15.66 -0.58 -9.24
N VAL A 178 14.51 -1.21 -9.38
CA VAL A 178 13.75 -1.25 -10.63
C VAL A 178 12.28 -1.03 -10.34
N HIS A 179 11.65 -0.16 -11.13
CA HIS A 179 10.20 0.00 -11.16
C HIS A 179 9.67 -0.70 -12.42
N LEU A 180 8.97 -1.82 -12.23
CA LEU A 180 8.40 -2.60 -13.31
C LEU A 180 6.94 -2.20 -13.53
N ARG A 181 6.54 -2.03 -14.79
CA ARG A 181 5.14 -1.87 -15.18
C ARG A 181 4.79 -2.82 -16.31
N ARG A 182 3.65 -3.51 -16.19
CA ARG A 182 3.14 -4.45 -17.20
C ARG A 182 1.64 -4.35 -17.32
N SER A 183 1.15 -4.28 -18.54
CA SER A 183 -0.28 -4.31 -18.84
C SER A 183 -0.64 -5.65 -19.44
N VAL A 184 -1.59 -6.36 -18.83
CA VAL A 184 -2.05 -7.67 -19.30
C VAL A 184 -3.47 -7.55 -19.79
N LEU A 185 -3.66 -7.75 -21.09
CA LEU A 185 -4.99 -7.86 -21.68
C LEU A 185 -5.51 -9.29 -21.50
N LEU A 186 -6.55 -9.46 -20.67
CA LEU A 186 -7.06 -10.78 -20.30
C LEU A 186 -7.66 -11.56 -21.47
N SER A 187 -8.13 -10.87 -22.51
CA SER A 187 -8.67 -11.52 -23.71
C SER A 187 -7.61 -12.32 -24.46
N ASN A 188 -6.33 -11.91 -24.38
CA ASN A 188 -5.22 -12.64 -24.98
C ASN A 188 -4.92 -13.95 -24.24
N LEU A 189 -5.38 -14.07 -22.99
CA LEU A 189 -5.18 -15.25 -22.15
C LEU A 189 -6.31 -16.27 -22.29
N GLY A 190 -7.39 -15.92 -23.00
CA GLY A 190 -8.54 -16.82 -23.22
C GLY A 190 -9.28 -17.19 -21.94
N VAL A 191 -9.21 -16.35 -20.90
CA VAL A 191 -9.86 -16.60 -19.62
C VAL A 191 -11.38 -16.52 -19.70
N ARG A 192 -12.05 -17.23 -18.80
CA ARG A 192 -13.50 -17.32 -18.69
C ARG A 192 -13.97 -16.76 -17.35
N PRO A 193 -15.20 -16.23 -17.27
CA PRO A 193 -15.82 -15.89 -16.00
C PRO A 193 -15.79 -17.06 -15.02
N GLY A 194 -15.48 -16.77 -13.76
CA GLY A 194 -15.29 -17.73 -12.67
C GLY A 194 -13.85 -18.19 -12.47
N GLN A 195 -12.92 -17.87 -13.38
CA GLN A 195 -11.52 -18.27 -13.23
C GLN A 195 -10.72 -17.28 -12.39
N THR A 196 -9.73 -17.80 -11.68
CA THR A 196 -8.75 -17.02 -10.92
C THR A 196 -7.37 -17.10 -11.57
N LEU A 197 -6.74 -15.94 -11.77
CA LEU A 197 -5.35 -15.81 -12.21
C LEU A 197 -4.50 -15.26 -11.08
N GLU A 198 -3.26 -15.70 -10.99
CA GLU A 198 -2.26 -15.17 -10.07
C GLU A 198 -1.05 -14.68 -10.85
N PHE A 199 -0.52 -13.53 -10.44
CA PHE A 199 0.69 -12.94 -11.01
C PHE A 199 1.66 -12.61 -9.89
N LEU A 200 2.90 -13.04 -10.01
CA LEU A 200 3.96 -12.67 -9.08
C LEU A 200 5.27 -12.43 -9.84
N VAL A 201 6.12 -11.58 -9.28
CA VAL A 201 7.46 -11.34 -9.80
C VAL A 201 8.48 -11.98 -8.87
N GLU A 202 9.36 -12.79 -9.45
CA GLU A 202 10.55 -13.29 -8.77
C GLU A 202 11.77 -12.49 -9.24
N ALA A 203 12.62 -12.16 -8.29
CA ALA A 203 13.85 -11.44 -8.47
C ALA A 203 15.01 -12.25 -7.93
N ARG A 204 16.09 -12.34 -8.69
CA ARG A 204 17.30 -13.04 -8.30
C ARG A 204 18.45 -12.05 -8.20
N ASP A 205 19.19 -12.08 -7.11
CA ASP A 205 20.44 -11.33 -6.94
C ASP A 205 21.61 -12.02 -7.66
N GLY A 206 22.73 -11.31 -7.74
CA GLY A 206 23.96 -11.83 -8.35
C GLY A 206 24.92 -12.53 -7.39
N ASN A 207 24.45 -13.03 -6.24
CA ASN A 207 25.25 -13.73 -5.24
C ASN A 207 25.26 -15.26 -5.52
N PRO A 208 26.43 -15.86 -5.80
CA PRO A 208 26.52 -17.28 -6.17
C PRO A 208 26.36 -18.27 -4.98
N ASN A 209 26.39 -17.79 -3.73
CA ASN A 209 26.52 -18.65 -2.54
C ASN A 209 25.23 -18.81 -1.71
N LEU A 210 24.13 -18.16 -2.07
CA LEU A 210 22.82 -18.23 -1.39
C LEU A 210 21.67 -18.37 -2.40
N LEU A 211 20.50 -18.84 -1.95
CA LEU A 211 19.23 -18.82 -2.72
C LEU A 211 18.70 -17.38 -2.76
N GLY A 212 19.49 -16.48 -3.34
CA GLY A 212 19.28 -15.04 -3.48
C GLY A 212 18.08 -14.68 -4.33
N VAL A 213 16.90 -15.19 -3.96
CA VAL A 213 15.65 -15.06 -4.68
C VAL A 213 14.62 -14.42 -3.76
N GLY A 214 14.12 -13.27 -4.18
CA GLY A 214 12.97 -12.58 -3.63
C GLY A 214 11.74 -12.80 -4.50
N GLY A 215 10.55 -12.90 -3.92
CA GLY A 215 9.30 -12.98 -4.64
C GLY A 215 8.33 -11.92 -4.13
N SER A 216 7.51 -11.37 -5.02
CA SER A 216 6.40 -10.51 -4.63
C SER A 216 5.28 -11.31 -3.98
N PRO A 217 4.40 -10.66 -3.20
CA PRO A 217 3.04 -11.17 -3.00
C PRO A 217 2.37 -11.46 -4.36
N ALA A 218 1.45 -12.43 -4.38
CA ALA A 218 0.68 -12.73 -5.58
C ALA A 218 -0.41 -11.67 -5.77
N ALA A 219 -0.57 -11.19 -7.00
CA ALA A 219 -1.73 -10.43 -7.42
C ALA A 219 -2.77 -11.39 -7.98
N THR A 220 -3.84 -11.58 -7.23
CA THR A 220 -4.97 -12.46 -7.57
C THR A 220 -6.01 -11.69 -8.37
N VAL A 221 -6.22 -12.06 -9.62
CA VAL A 221 -7.24 -11.50 -10.50
C VAL A 221 -8.38 -12.50 -10.66
N GLN A 222 -9.52 -12.22 -10.02
CA GLN A 222 -10.73 -13.01 -10.23
C GLN A 222 -11.51 -12.48 -11.44
N VAL A 223 -11.71 -13.35 -12.42
CA VAL A 223 -12.43 -13.03 -13.65
C VAL A 223 -13.92 -13.21 -13.41
N ILE A 224 -14.70 -12.12 -13.47
CA ILE A 224 -16.15 -12.13 -13.32
C ILE A 224 -16.84 -11.85 -14.66
N SER A 225 -18.14 -12.18 -14.75
CA SER A 225 -18.90 -11.91 -15.96
C SER A 225 -19.15 -10.40 -16.14
N GLU A 226 -19.35 -9.96 -17.38
CA GLU A 226 -19.72 -8.56 -17.65
C GLU A 226 -21.06 -8.19 -17.00
N GLU A 227 -21.99 -9.15 -16.90
CA GLU A 227 -23.27 -8.96 -16.22
C GLU A 227 -23.11 -8.80 -14.71
N ASP A 228 -22.25 -9.59 -14.06
CA ASP A 228 -21.96 -9.44 -12.63
C ASP A 228 -21.26 -8.12 -12.35
N TYR A 229 -20.28 -7.75 -13.17
CA TYR A 229 -19.61 -6.45 -13.07
C TYR A 229 -20.61 -5.30 -13.24
N ALA A 230 -21.44 -5.35 -14.29
CA ALA A 230 -22.48 -4.34 -14.52
C ALA A 230 -23.51 -4.31 -13.40
N SER A 231 -23.88 -5.45 -12.82
CA SER A 231 -24.80 -5.53 -11.67
C SER A 231 -24.21 -4.82 -10.45
N ARG A 232 -22.94 -5.09 -10.12
CA ARG A 232 -22.25 -4.46 -8.98
C ARG A 232 -22.05 -2.96 -9.18
N ILE A 233 -21.64 -2.54 -10.37
CA ILE A 233 -21.51 -1.11 -10.71
C ILE A 233 -22.86 -0.41 -10.64
N ARG A 234 -23.92 -1.01 -11.20
CA ARG A 234 -25.29 -0.47 -11.08
C ARG A 234 -25.69 -0.36 -9.63
N LEU A 235 -25.53 -1.40 -8.82
CA LEU A 235 -25.87 -1.35 -7.39
C LEU A 235 -25.13 -0.22 -6.67
N ARG A 236 -23.83 -0.02 -6.94
CA ARG A 236 -23.03 1.06 -6.36
C ARG A 236 -23.52 2.44 -6.79
N THR A 237 -23.59 2.68 -8.11
CA THR A 237 -24.03 3.96 -8.68
C THR A 237 -25.43 4.30 -8.20
N THR A 238 -26.35 3.34 -8.20
CA THR A 238 -27.71 3.55 -7.73
C THR A 238 -27.74 3.87 -6.23
N LEU A 239 -26.94 3.23 -5.38
CA LEU A 239 -26.94 3.48 -3.94
C LEU A 239 -26.36 4.87 -3.56
N GLU A 240 -25.32 5.32 -4.26
CA GLU A 240 -24.78 6.68 -4.14
C GLU A 240 -25.79 7.74 -4.59
N GLU A 241 -26.42 7.53 -5.75
CA GLU A 241 -27.48 8.39 -6.26
C GLU A 241 -28.67 8.44 -5.28
N PHE A 242 -29.05 7.31 -4.68
CA PHE A 242 -30.08 7.26 -3.65
C PHE A 242 -29.75 8.16 -2.46
N SER A 243 -28.56 8.01 -1.87
CA SER A 243 -28.14 8.82 -0.73
C SER A 243 -28.17 10.32 -1.05
N ALA A 244 -27.73 10.70 -2.25
CA ALA A 244 -27.76 12.09 -2.70
C ALA A 244 -29.20 12.63 -2.82
N ARG A 245 -30.14 11.85 -3.37
CA ARG A 245 -31.55 12.24 -3.51
C ARG A 245 -32.21 12.48 -2.15
N TYR A 246 -32.00 11.58 -1.18
CA TYR A 246 -32.52 11.74 0.19
C TYR A 246 -32.00 13.02 0.86
N ARG A 247 -30.70 13.30 0.69
CA ARG A 247 -30.06 14.50 1.26
C ARG A 247 -30.69 15.78 0.72
N ILE A 248 -30.86 15.88 -0.60
CA ILE A 248 -31.47 17.06 -1.23
C ILE A 248 -32.89 17.28 -0.69
N LEU A 249 -33.72 16.23 -0.64
CA LEU A 249 -35.09 16.33 -0.12
C LEU A 249 -35.12 16.75 1.36
N ARG A 250 -34.19 16.24 2.19
CA ARG A 250 -34.08 16.67 3.59
C ARG A 250 -33.72 18.14 3.69
N GLU A 251 -32.74 18.61 2.93
CA GLU A 251 -32.33 20.02 2.94
C GLU A 251 -33.49 20.96 2.58
N GLN A 252 -34.29 20.60 1.57
CA GLN A 252 -35.48 21.37 1.18
C GLN A 252 -36.55 21.38 2.28
N LEU A 253 -36.81 20.22 2.91
CA LEU A 253 -37.79 20.12 3.99
C LEU A 253 -37.35 20.89 5.24
N GLU A 254 -36.06 20.83 5.59
CA GLU A 254 -35.51 21.59 6.70
C GLU A 254 -35.59 23.10 6.45
N ALA A 255 -35.32 23.56 5.23
CA ALA A 255 -35.48 24.96 4.87
C ALA A 255 -36.94 25.43 5.04
N ALA A 256 -37.89 24.60 4.60
CA ALA A 256 -39.32 24.85 4.77
C ALA A 256 -39.75 24.88 6.25
N GLN A 257 -39.24 23.98 7.10
CA GLN A 257 -39.49 23.98 8.55
C GLN A 257 -38.82 25.16 9.28
N ARG A 258 -37.61 25.56 8.86
CA ARG A 258 -36.91 26.73 9.41
C ARG A 258 -37.67 28.01 9.10
N ALA A 259 -38.15 28.18 7.88
CA ALA A 259 -38.95 29.36 7.52
C ALA A 259 -40.26 29.46 8.33
N LEU A 260 -40.90 28.33 8.65
CA LEU A 260 -42.05 28.32 9.58
C LEU A 260 -41.65 28.67 11.02
N THR A 261 -40.45 28.26 11.44
CA THR A 261 -39.91 28.63 12.76
C THR A 261 -39.66 30.14 12.82
N ASP A 262 -39.03 30.70 11.79
CA ASP A 262 -38.77 32.13 11.69
C ASP A 262 -40.06 32.95 11.65
N LEU A 263 -41.11 32.44 10.98
CA LEU A 263 -42.45 33.03 11.01
C LEU A 263 -43.05 33.02 12.42
N ALA A 264 -42.95 31.91 13.15
CA ALA A 264 -43.43 31.83 14.53
C ALA A 264 -42.67 32.78 15.46
N GLU A 265 -41.34 32.95 15.29
CA GLU A 265 -40.55 33.92 16.05
C GLU A 265 -40.87 35.38 15.67
N ALA A 266 -41.05 35.66 14.38
CA ALA A 266 -41.47 36.99 13.91
C ALA A 266 -42.82 37.37 14.51
N ALA A 267 -43.75 36.42 14.61
CA ALA A 267 -45.04 36.62 15.25
C ALA A 267 -44.90 37.04 16.73
N LYS A 268 -43.96 36.46 17.49
CA LYS A 268 -43.73 36.87 18.89
C LYS A 268 -43.28 38.32 19.06
N THR A 269 -42.72 38.94 18.01
CA THR A 269 -42.30 40.34 18.07
C THR A 269 -43.46 41.33 18.00
N GLY A 270 -44.64 40.90 17.53
CA GLY A 270 -45.82 41.74 17.32
C GLY A 270 -45.72 42.75 16.18
N ASP A 271 -44.62 42.72 15.41
CA ASP A 271 -44.38 43.62 14.27
C ASP A 271 -44.98 43.03 12.99
N ALA A 272 -46.09 43.61 12.52
CA ALA A 272 -46.81 43.14 11.34
C ALA A 272 -45.94 43.10 10.07
N ALA A 273 -44.97 44.02 9.92
CA ALA A 273 -44.10 44.02 8.75
C ALA A 273 -43.11 42.85 8.79
N LYS A 274 -42.61 42.48 9.98
CA LYS A 274 -41.74 41.30 10.14
C LYS A 274 -42.51 40.00 9.93
N ILE A 275 -43.75 39.94 10.39
CA ILE A 275 -44.62 38.77 10.19
C ILE A 275 -44.87 38.56 8.69
N ASP A 276 -45.22 39.62 7.96
CA ASP A 276 -45.49 39.54 6.53
C ASP A 276 -44.24 39.16 5.71
N ALA A 277 -43.08 39.71 6.07
CA ALA A 277 -41.80 39.33 5.46
C ALA A 277 -41.46 37.85 5.71
N ALA A 278 -41.60 37.36 6.95
CA ALA A 278 -41.35 35.97 7.30
C ALA A 278 -42.37 35.02 6.64
N ARG A 279 -43.64 35.45 6.50
CA ARG A 279 -44.68 34.70 5.79
C ARG A 279 -44.37 34.57 4.31
N THR A 280 -43.91 35.65 3.68
CA THR A 280 -43.50 35.63 2.27
C THR A 280 -42.34 34.66 2.03
N GLU A 281 -41.35 34.64 2.93
CA GLU A 281 -40.25 33.69 2.87
C GLU A 281 -40.72 32.25 3.13
N ALA A 282 -41.63 32.03 4.08
CA ALA A 282 -42.24 30.72 4.31
C ALA A 282 -42.99 30.21 3.07
N ILE A 283 -43.76 31.06 2.38
CA ILE A 283 -44.43 30.71 1.11
C ILE A 283 -43.38 30.28 0.08
N ARG A 284 -42.29 31.04 -0.07
CA ARG A 284 -41.24 30.72 -1.03
C ARG A 284 -40.62 29.35 -0.74
N GLN A 285 -40.20 29.11 0.49
CA GLN A 285 -39.53 27.87 0.90
C GLN A 285 -40.46 26.65 0.83
N GLN A 286 -41.74 26.81 1.18
CA GLN A 286 -42.73 25.74 1.03
C GLN A 286 -42.98 25.40 -0.45
N ARG A 287 -43.00 26.41 -1.33
CA ARG A 287 -43.16 26.23 -2.79
C ARG A 287 -41.94 25.54 -3.39
N ASP A 288 -40.74 25.97 -3.02
CA ASP A 288 -39.50 25.37 -3.49
C ASP A 288 -39.42 23.89 -3.06
N ALA A 289 -39.72 23.60 -1.78
CA ALA A 289 -39.80 22.23 -1.28
C ALA A 289 -40.87 21.41 -2.03
N ALA A 290 -42.09 21.93 -2.19
CA ALA A 290 -43.15 21.24 -2.90
C ALA A 290 -42.77 20.92 -4.36
N ALA A 291 -42.08 21.83 -5.04
CA ALA A 291 -41.59 21.58 -6.40
C ALA A 291 -40.60 20.40 -6.45
N TRP A 292 -39.66 20.34 -5.51
CA TRP A 292 -38.72 19.21 -5.40
C TRP A 292 -39.44 17.90 -5.07
N PHE A 293 -40.28 17.87 -4.02
CA PHE A 293 -41.03 16.68 -3.64
C PHE A 293 -41.97 16.19 -4.76
N GLY A 294 -42.59 17.11 -5.50
CA GLY A 294 -43.44 16.78 -6.64
C GLY A 294 -42.68 16.27 -7.86
N ALA A 295 -41.46 16.75 -8.10
CA ALA A 295 -40.59 16.19 -9.13
C ALA A 295 -40.21 14.75 -8.80
N PHE A 296 -39.84 14.48 -7.55
CA PHE A 296 -39.47 13.14 -7.08
C PHE A 296 -40.65 12.16 -7.02
N ALA A 297 -41.84 12.62 -6.61
CA ALA A 297 -43.04 11.77 -6.59
C ALA A 297 -43.50 11.34 -8.00
N LYS A 298 -43.15 12.10 -9.03
CA LYS A 298 -43.48 11.76 -10.43
C LYS A 298 -42.40 10.92 -11.12
N ASP A 299 -41.23 10.77 -10.51
CA ASP A 299 -40.13 10.00 -11.07
C ASP A 299 -40.46 8.49 -11.01
N PHE A 300 -40.21 7.76 -12.09
CA PHE A 300 -40.57 6.34 -12.17
C PHE A 300 -39.64 5.50 -11.28
N PRO A 301 -40.16 4.73 -10.31
CA PRO A 301 -39.32 3.92 -9.44
C PRO A 301 -38.68 2.77 -10.22
N ALA A 302 -37.36 2.74 -10.31
CA ALA A 302 -36.61 1.63 -10.88
C ALA A 302 -36.38 0.51 -9.86
N PHE A 303 -36.41 0.83 -8.56
CA PHE A 303 -36.17 -0.09 -7.45
C PHE A 303 -37.24 -0.03 -6.35
N VAL A 304 -37.26 -1.03 -5.47
CA VAL A 304 -38.18 -1.08 -4.32
C VAL A 304 -37.93 0.10 -3.35
N THR A 305 -36.68 0.52 -3.21
CA THR A 305 -36.29 1.70 -2.42
C THR A 305 -36.79 3.01 -3.04
N ASP A 306 -36.84 3.11 -4.38
CA ASP A 306 -37.47 4.26 -5.06
C ASP A 306 -38.95 4.37 -4.72
N ARG A 307 -39.66 3.25 -4.60
CA ARG A 307 -41.10 3.26 -4.28
C ARG A 307 -41.35 3.88 -2.91
N GLN A 308 -40.56 3.51 -1.89
CA GLN A 308 -40.70 4.09 -0.55
C GLN A 308 -40.41 5.60 -0.52
N LEU A 309 -39.38 6.05 -1.26
CA LEU A 309 -39.08 7.47 -1.38
C LEU A 309 -40.19 8.22 -2.11
N ASN A 310 -40.68 7.66 -3.22
CA ASN A 310 -41.74 8.26 -4.01
C ASN A 310 -43.04 8.40 -3.20
N ASP A 311 -43.46 7.35 -2.48
CA ASP A 311 -44.63 7.37 -1.60
C ASP A 311 -44.47 8.44 -0.50
N LEU A 312 -43.32 8.48 0.18
CA LEU A 312 -43.02 9.49 1.20
C LEU A 312 -42.99 10.91 0.61
N SER A 313 -42.46 11.07 -0.60
CA SER A 313 -42.43 12.35 -1.30
C SER A 313 -43.83 12.82 -1.69
N GLY A 314 -44.73 11.93 -2.09
CA GLY A 314 -46.13 12.24 -2.36
C GLY A 314 -46.89 12.67 -1.10
N GLU A 315 -46.66 11.99 0.03
CA GLU A 315 -47.23 12.38 1.32
C GLU A 315 -46.75 13.77 1.77
N LEU A 316 -45.44 14.00 1.73
CA LEU A 316 -44.83 15.29 2.11
C LEU A 316 -45.28 16.41 1.16
N LEU A 317 -45.39 16.14 -0.14
CA LEU A 317 -45.94 17.10 -1.10
C LEU A 317 -47.34 17.55 -0.70
N SER A 318 -48.23 16.62 -0.37
CA SER A 318 -49.60 16.95 0.08
C SER A 318 -49.57 17.84 1.32
N GLU A 319 -48.70 17.57 2.29
CA GLU A 319 -48.61 18.42 3.49
C GLU A 319 -48.00 19.81 3.20
N LEU A 320 -47.01 19.91 2.31
CA LEU A 320 -46.44 21.18 1.86
C LEU A 320 -47.46 22.02 1.07
N GLU A 321 -48.26 21.40 0.20
CA GLU A 321 -49.33 22.06 -0.54
C GLU A 321 -50.45 22.56 0.38
N LYS A 322 -50.80 21.80 1.42
CA LYS A 322 -51.73 22.27 2.47
C LYS A 322 -51.17 23.48 3.22
N ASN A 323 -49.89 23.45 3.59
CA ASN A 323 -49.22 24.59 4.23
C ASN A 323 -49.23 25.81 3.32
N LEU A 324 -48.93 25.66 2.02
CA LEU A 324 -49.00 26.74 1.03
C LEU A 324 -50.38 27.35 0.94
N ALA A 325 -51.42 26.51 0.82
CA ALA A 325 -52.79 26.99 0.73
C ALA A 325 -53.20 27.80 1.96
N GLU A 326 -52.86 27.33 3.17
CA GLU A 326 -53.10 28.06 4.41
C GLU A 326 -52.24 29.34 4.50
N LEU A 327 -50.96 29.29 4.11
CA LEU A 327 -50.10 30.47 4.08
C LEU A 327 -50.60 31.53 3.12
N GLU A 328 -51.19 31.17 1.98
CA GLU A 328 -51.69 32.11 0.96
C GLU A 328 -53.13 32.57 1.21
N ASP A 329 -53.88 31.89 2.08
CA ASP A 329 -55.28 32.24 2.36
C ASP A 329 -55.39 33.63 2.99
N ALA A 330 -56.00 34.55 2.25
CA ALA A 330 -56.22 35.93 2.66
C ALA A 330 -57.32 36.07 3.74
N ASN A 331 -58.12 35.02 3.98
CA ASN A 331 -59.14 35.02 5.04
C ASN A 331 -58.55 34.68 6.42
N LEU A 332 -57.30 34.20 6.46
CA LEU A 332 -56.62 33.90 7.71
C LEU A 332 -55.96 35.17 8.25
N ASP A 333 -56.24 35.45 9.52
CA ASP A 333 -55.77 36.65 10.21
C ASP A 333 -54.30 36.47 10.65
N TRP A 334 -53.40 36.70 9.70
CA TRP A 334 -51.95 36.73 9.92
C TRP A 334 -51.47 37.98 10.68
N SER A 335 -52.35 38.96 10.90
CA SER A 335 -52.03 40.19 11.62
C SER A 335 -52.06 40.02 13.14
N ASP A 336 -52.78 38.99 13.64
CA ASP A 336 -52.79 38.60 15.04
C ASP A 336 -51.54 37.75 15.36
N PRO A 337 -50.62 38.26 16.21
CA PRO A 337 -49.40 37.57 16.61
C PRO A 337 -49.62 36.16 17.18
N SER A 338 -50.68 35.97 17.96
CA SER A 338 -50.94 34.69 18.63
C SER A 338 -51.45 33.65 17.65
N LYS A 339 -52.30 34.07 16.70
CA LYS A 339 -52.80 33.18 15.65
C LYS A 339 -51.70 32.84 14.65
N ALA A 340 -50.92 33.82 14.19
CA ALA A 340 -49.82 33.60 13.26
C ALA A 340 -48.79 32.60 13.81
N ALA A 341 -48.38 32.75 15.08
CA ALA A 341 -47.49 31.81 15.74
C ALA A 341 -48.09 30.40 15.84
N ALA A 342 -49.36 30.29 16.29
CA ALA A 342 -50.03 29.00 16.43
C ALA A 342 -50.19 28.26 15.09
N MET A 343 -50.47 28.99 14.01
CA MET A 343 -50.60 28.43 12.66
C MET A 343 -49.27 27.95 12.10
N ALA A 344 -48.21 28.77 12.24
CA ALA A 344 -46.86 28.37 11.83
C ALA A 344 -46.38 27.11 12.59
N ASP A 345 -46.66 27.03 13.89
CA ASP A 345 -46.38 25.84 14.69
C ASP A 345 -47.18 24.61 14.26
N ALA A 346 -48.46 24.78 13.90
CA ALA A 346 -49.30 23.69 13.40
C ALA A 346 -48.78 23.14 12.06
N MET A 347 -48.41 24.03 11.13
CA MET A 347 -47.80 23.66 9.84
C MET A 347 -46.47 22.94 10.03
N ARG A 348 -45.65 23.37 11.00
CA ARG A 348 -44.37 22.70 11.31
C ARG A 348 -44.62 21.29 11.84
N ARG A 349 -45.52 21.13 12.82
CA ARG A 349 -45.89 19.82 13.39
C ARG A 349 -46.46 18.84 12.37
N ARG A 350 -47.09 19.35 11.31
CA ARG A 350 -47.59 18.56 10.19
C ARG A 350 -46.46 17.92 9.38
N LEU A 351 -45.32 18.62 9.24
CA LEU A 351 -44.14 18.14 8.50
C LEU A 351 -43.26 17.20 9.34
N ASP A 352 -43.27 17.32 10.67
CA ASP A 352 -42.38 16.57 11.58
C ASP A 352 -42.41 15.03 11.38
N PRO A 353 -43.57 14.36 11.21
CA PRO A 353 -43.59 12.91 11.00
C PRO A 353 -42.94 12.49 9.67
N GLY A 354 -43.12 13.30 8.63
CA GLY A 354 -42.48 13.08 7.33
C GLY A 354 -40.97 13.34 7.39
N ALA A 355 -40.55 14.41 8.07
CA ALA A 355 -39.15 14.74 8.30
C ALA A 355 -38.41 13.62 9.07
N GLY A 356 -39.01 13.09 10.13
CA GLY A 356 -38.42 11.99 10.91
C GLY A 356 -38.25 10.70 10.10
N ARG A 357 -39.24 10.36 9.26
CA ARG A 357 -39.13 9.23 8.33
C ARG A 357 -38.06 9.46 7.26
N LEU A 358 -38.00 10.65 6.68
CA LEU A 358 -37.01 11.01 5.67
C LEU A 358 -35.58 10.92 6.22
N ALA A 359 -35.35 11.45 7.43
CA ALA A 359 -34.06 11.36 8.11
C ALA A 359 -33.66 9.91 8.43
N THR A 360 -34.61 9.08 8.90
CA THR A 360 -34.35 7.65 9.16
C THR A 360 -33.97 6.91 7.87
N GLN A 361 -34.62 7.23 6.76
CA GLN A 361 -34.34 6.59 5.47
C GLN A 361 -33.00 7.06 4.87
N GLU A 362 -32.65 8.34 4.99
CA GLU A 362 -31.33 8.84 4.61
C GLU A 362 -30.22 8.13 5.40
N GLN A 363 -30.39 7.99 6.73
CA GLN A 363 -29.43 7.28 7.57
C GLN A 363 -29.27 5.84 7.11
N ARG A 364 -30.37 5.13 6.86
CA ARG A 364 -30.34 3.75 6.35
C ARG A 364 -29.68 3.65 4.98
N ALA A 365 -29.95 4.58 4.08
CA ALA A 365 -29.32 4.63 2.77
C ALA A 365 -27.79 4.86 2.90
N GLY A 366 -27.37 5.74 3.82
CA GLY A 366 -25.96 5.96 4.14
C GLY A 366 -25.28 4.75 4.78
N GLU A 367 -25.97 4.07 5.71
CA GLU A 367 -25.52 2.82 6.32
C GLU A 367 -25.38 1.71 5.28
N LEU A 368 -26.37 1.53 4.41
CA LEU A 368 -26.31 0.55 3.33
C LEU A 368 -25.15 0.85 2.37
N SER A 369 -24.92 2.13 2.04
CA SER A 369 -23.77 2.53 1.21
C SER A 369 -22.44 2.19 1.87
N SER A 370 -22.36 2.38 3.19
CA SER A 370 -21.16 2.09 3.97
C SER A 370 -20.98 0.57 4.15
N ILE A 371 -22.05 -0.18 4.37
CA ILE A 371 -22.06 -1.64 4.43
C ILE A 371 -21.66 -2.22 3.08
N ALA A 372 -22.13 -1.67 1.96
CA ALA A 372 -21.72 -2.11 0.63
C ALA A 372 -20.20 -1.94 0.43
N ALA A 373 -19.65 -0.80 0.84
CA ALA A 373 -18.20 -0.57 0.81
C ALA A 373 -17.43 -1.51 1.77
N VAL A 374 -17.98 -1.80 2.96
CA VAL A 374 -17.37 -2.74 3.92
C VAL A 374 -17.46 -4.18 3.45
N LEU A 375 -18.57 -4.60 2.83
CA LEU A 375 -18.71 -5.94 2.25
C LEU A 375 -17.76 -6.13 1.08
N GLU A 376 -17.46 -5.07 0.32
CA GLU A 376 -16.42 -5.06 -0.70
C GLU A 376 -15.03 -5.26 -0.07
N MET A 377 -14.69 -4.47 0.95
CA MET A 377 -13.44 -4.67 1.72
C MET A 377 -13.37 -6.04 2.40
N ALA A 378 -14.49 -6.57 2.87
CA ALA A 378 -14.56 -7.89 3.51
C ALA A 378 -14.42 -9.02 2.49
N ALA A 379 -14.97 -8.87 1.27
CA ALA A 379 -14.75 -9.80 0.18
C ALA A 379 -13.29 -9.79 -0.27
N GLU A 380 -12.66 -8.61 -0.33
CA GLU A 380 -11.21 -8.49 -0.53
C GLU A 380 -10.42 -9.16 0.59
N LEU A 381 -10.82 -8.95 1.86
CA LEU A 381 -10.12 -9.51 3.02
C LEU A 381 -10.32 -11.03 3.15
N GLU A 382 -11.48 -11.55 2.77
CA GLU A 382 -11.74 -13.00 2.70
C GLU A 382 -10.94 -13.65 1.57
N ALA A 383 -10.76 -12.95 0.44
CA ALA A 383 -9.84 -13.38 -0.61
C ALA A 383 -8.39 -13.45 -0.08
N ILE A 384 -7.93 -12.41 0.63
CA ILE A 384 -6.61 -12.39 1.29
C ILE A 384 -6.49 -13.52 2.34
N HIS A 385 -7.54 -13.80 3.10
CA HIS A 385 -7.49 -14.84 4.12
C HIS A 385 -7.44 -16.26 3.52
N ARG A 386 -8.14 -16.51 2.41
CA ARG A 386 -8.01 -17.78 1.67
C ARG A 386 -6.59 -17.95 1.13
N GLU A 387 -6.02 -16.89 0.57
CA GLU A 387 -4.63 -16.87 0.10
C GLU A 387 -3.63 -17.23 1.20
N GLN A 388 -3.79 -16.67 2.41
CA GLN A 388 -2.92 -17.03 3.55
C GLN A 388 -3.06 -18.48 4.01
N ARG A 389 -4.25 -19.06 3.84
CA ARG A 389 -4.52 -20.46 4.22
C ARG A 389 -3.90 -21.43 3.21
N ASP A 390 -4.00 -21.11 1.93
CA ASP A 390 -3.39 -21.89 0.84
C ASP A 390 -1.86 -21.79 0.82
N ILE A 391 -1.28 -20.73 1.40
CA ILE A 391 0.18 -20.60 1.62
C ILE A 391 0.66 -21.38 2.86
N SER A 392 -0.23 -21.62 3.83
CA SER A 392 0.12 -22.27 5.10
C SER A 392 -0.05 -23.80 5.09
N ASP A 393 -0.77 -24.34 4.10
CA ASP A 393 -0.90 -25.79 3.82
C ASP A 393 0.09 -26.21 2.71
#